data_AF-A0A2S3QYE7-F1
#
_entry.id   AF-A0A2S3QYE7-F1
#
_cell.length_a   1.000
_cell.length_b   1.000
_cell.length_c   1.000
_cell.angle_alpha   90.00
_cell.angle_beta   90.00
_cell.angle_gamma   90.00
#
_symmetry.space_group_name_H-M   'P 1'
#
loop_
_entity.id
_entity.type
_entity.pdbx_description
1 polymer ?
#
loop_
_entity_poly.entity_id
_entity_poly.type
_entity_poly.pdbx_seq_one_letter_code
_entity_poly.pdbx_strand_id
1 'polypeptide(L)'
;MQNINVFIKENVSQVANKGLHIAPDIPEKKLNNAAKSMCLQDAIGSVIALLDSTVFGSGKDGLAFTGEKMVYKPAFESPVVLSFSDLEAAEYVRYVTTNDKGKEKVTQYTTVTQKDGSSFKVEHISECNLEKLAEFLNNISSQFDTFEEEDQLVSLSEMSEDLKVAYLKVIVNMAYSDDGEVDKNEFAQILLLMTRLELCPESRFALREYITRTGELESLESLMHTIDEACIPSHNKSVKISLVKDLFSVYMSVNDGQYDNFTFFKENNHLFNVSEEEVELIIDALKLDFKMLSDDFSDDALARGMKELGAKAGAVGVPLAAVYLSGSVVGMSAAGLTSGLATLGLGGVLGFSSMATGIGVAVLLGVGAYKGIKHLTGANELDKTKRRELMLNEVIKQTQATVSHLMEDINFITIKLNEAVLSHGAQDAKVKLLLQKVKLLTSAGNVLTQKGDATQSKCFKLKCPAELNHGKLQSLTREATKQQIYTVIMSFYEEKTVEREQDGKTVTVKVFALKQDISTLDMEKLAKVFEAIGYFKAADVIKGKLSGIFS
;
A
#
# COMPACT_ATOMS: atom_id res chain seq x y z
N MET A 1 12.68 -21.37 -18.93
CA MET A 1 13.54 -20.25 -19.36
C MET A 1 13.26 -19.10 -18.42
N GLN A 2 14.27 -18.32 -18.02
CA GLN A 2 14.05 -17.15 -17.19
C GLN A 2 13.21 -16.15 -17.99
N ASN A 3 12.34 -15.40 -17.33
CA ASN A 3 11.55 -14.34 -17.96
C ASN A 3 12.45 -13.12 -18.21
N ILE A 4 12.33 -12.44 -19.36
CA ILE A 4 13.22 -11.32 -19.73
C ILE A 4 13.08 -10.13 -18.78
N ASN A 5 11.87 -9.82 -18.32
CA ASN A 5 11.63 -8.72 -17.38
C ASN A 5 12.38 -8.98 -16.06
N VAL A 6 12.32 -10.23 -15.56
CA VAL A 6 13.06 -10.67 -14.36
C VAL A 6 14.56 -10.58 -14.60
N PHE A 7 15.05 -11.09 -15.73
CA PHE A 7 16.47 -11.06 -16.07
C PHE A 7 17.02 -9.63 -16.12
N ILE A 8 16.32 -8.72 -16.80
CA ILE A 8 16.72 -7.30 -16.88
C ILE A 8 16.78 -6.72 -15.48
N LYS A 9 15.74 -6.93 -14.65
CA LYS A 9 15.67 -6.39 -13.30
C LYS A 9 16.82 -6.84 -12.41
N GLU A 10 17.21 -8.11 -12.48
CA GLU A 10 18.28 -8.69 -11.67
C GLU A 10 19.68 -8.30 -12.16
N ASN A 11 19.87 -8.11 -13.47
CA ASN A 11 21.19 -8.00 -14.09
C ASN A 11 21.54 -6.60 -14.60
N VAL A 12 20.58 -5.67 -14.73
CA VAL A 12 20.84 -4.31 -15.26
C VAL A 12 21.78 -3.48 -14.38
N SER A 13 21.91 -3.83 -13.09
CA SER A 13 22.85 -3.19 -12.17
C SER A 13 24.30 -3.23 -12.66
N GLN A 14 24.71 -4.26 -13.40
CA GLN A 14 26.06 -4.37 -13.96
C GLN A 14 26.37 -3.32 -15.04
N VAL A 15 25.33 -2.76 -15.67
CA VAL A 15 25.43 -1.79 -16.76
C VAL A 15 25.66 -0.37 -16.23
N ALA A 16 25.41 -0.13 -14.95
CA ALA A 16 25.46 1.20 -14.36
C ALA A 16 26.57 1.35 -13.31
N ASN A 17 27.31 2.45 -13.37
CA ASN A 17 28.23 2.85 -12.31
C ASN A 17 27.49 3.61 -11.20
N LYS A 18 26.58 4.52 -11.57
CA LYS A 18 25.66 5.28 -10.68
C LYS A 18 24.39 5.66 -11.44
N GLY A 19 23.43 6.28 -10.75
CA GLY A 19 22.29 6.93 -11.42
C GLY A 19 21.22 5.98 -11.97
N LEU A 20 21.35 4.67 -11.73
CA LEU A 20 20.35 3.66 -12.05
C LEU A 20 19.19 3.70 -11.05
N HIS A 21 17.97 3.68 -11.59
CA HIS A 21 16.73 3.49 -10.85
C HIS A 21 16.04 2.26 -11.43
N ILE A 22 15.63 1.31 -10.59
CA ILE A 22 14.97 0.07 -11.02
C ILE A 22 13.54 0.09 -10.48
N ALA A 23 12.60 -0.39 -11.28
CA ALA A 23 11.20 -0.42 -10.92
C ALA A 23 10.91 -1.37 -9.75
N PRO A 24 9.95 -1.01 -8.88
CA PRO A 24 9.11 0.19 -8.95
C PRO A 24 9.73 1.42 -8.27
N ASP A 25 10.97 1.34 -7.78
CA ASP A 25 11.66 2.40 -7.03
C ASP A 25 12.24 3.52 -7.94
N ILE A 26 11.56 3.80 -9.07
CA ILE A 26 11.91 4.89 -9.98
C ILE A 26 11.20 6.16 -9.51
N PRO A 27 11.93 7.27 -9.23
CA PRO A 27 11.28 8.52 -8.83
C PRO A 27 10.28 9.01 -9.88
N GLU A 28 9.03 9.28 -9.46
CA GLU A 28 7.91 9.63 -10.36
C GLU A 28 8.26 10.77 -11.33
N LYS A 29 8.93 11.81 -10.82
CA LYS A 29 9.38 12.94 -11.65
C LYS A 29 10.36 12.51 -12.75
N LYS A 30 11.25 11.57 -12.46
CA LYS A 30 12.20 11.03 -13.44
C LYS A 30 11.49 10.13 -14.45
N LEU A 31 10.61 9.25 -13.97
CA LEU A 31 9.81 8.39 -14.84
C LEU A 31 8.93 9.21 -15.81
N ASN A 32 8.24 10.23 -15.32
CA ASN A 32 7.43 11.15 -16.14
C ASN A 32 8.29 11.95 -17.15
N ASN A 33 9.50 12.33 -16.76
CA ASN A 33 10.43 13.01 -17.66
C ASN A 33 10.93 12.07 -18.76
N ALA A 34 11.35 10.86 -18.39
CA ALA A 34 11.77 9.80 -19.31
C ALA A 34 10.63 9.41 -20.25
N ALA A 35 9.41 9.20 -19.74
CA ALA A 35 8.23 8.92 -20.55
C ALA A 35 8.04 9.96 -21.66
N LYS A 36 8.22 11.24 -21.34
CA LYS A 36 8.13 12.33 -22.32
C LYS A 36 9.30 12.42 -23.29
N SER A 37 10.54 12.28 -22.80
CA SER A 37 11.74 12.50 -23.63
C SER A 37 12.19 11.27 -24.41
N MET A 38 11.83 10.08 -23.96
CA MET A 38 12.17 8.77 -24.54
C MET A 38 10.99 8.11 -25.25
N CYS A 39 9.83 8.81 -25.36
CA CYS A 39 8.62 8.30 -26.01
C CYS A 39 8.08 7.00 -25.38
N LEU A 40 8.02 6.94 -24.05
CA LEU A 40 7.55 5.77 -23.28
C LEU A 40 6.21 6.04 -22.57
N GLN A 41 5.40 6.99 -23.04
CA GLN A 41 4.12 7.34 -22.41
C GLN A 41 3.16 6.14 -22.36
N ASP A 42 3.12 5.36 -23.44
CA ASP A 42 2.22 4.20 -23.58
C ASP A 42 2.75 2.93 -22.89
N ALA A 43 4.01 2.96 -22.42
CA ALA A 43 4.68 1.83 -21.76
C ALA A 43 5.23 2.22 -20.38
N ILE A 44 4.66 3.27 -19.76
CA ILE A 44 5.20 3.84 -18.51
C ILE A 44 5.17 2.83 -17.35
N GLY A 45 4.16 1.94 -17.34
CA GLY A 45 4.02 0.86 -16.36
C GLY A 45 5.06 -0.24 -16.53
N SER A 46 5.53 -0.46 -17.75
CA SER A 46 6.46 -1.54 -18.12
C SER A 46 7.94 -1.13 -18.07
N VAL A 47 8.25 0.11 -17.68
CA VAL A 47 9.63 0.57 -17.52
C VAL A 47 10.28 -0.17 -16.34
N ILE A 48 11.22 -1.08 -16.63
CA ILE A 48 11.96 -1.88 -15.65
C ILE A 48 13.08 -1.07 -15.03
N ALA A 49 13.81 -0.28 -15.83
CA ALA A 49 14.97 0.46 -15.34
C ALA A 49 15.19 1.77 -16.11
N LEU A 50 15.71 2.76 -15.40
CA LEU A 50 16.11 4.07 -15.92
C LEU A 50 17.52 4.41 -15.43
N LEU A 51 18.48 4.45 -16.35
CA LEU A 51 19.81 5.00 -16.10
C LEU A 51 19.81 6.48 -16.46
N ASP A 52 19.76 7.34 -15.44
CA ASP A 52 19.75 8.79 -15.61
C ASP A 52 21.17 9.32 -15.82
N SER A 53 21.42 9.91 -17.00
CA SER A 53 22.70 10.53 -17.37
C SER A 53 22.64 12.05 -17.43
N THR A 54 21.52 12.65 -16.99
CA THR A 54 21.39 14.11 -17.02
C THR A 54 22.24 14.78 -15.95
N VAL A 55 22.90 15.88 -16.32
CA VAL A 55 23.80 16.65 -15.42
C VAL A 55 23.13 17.04 -14.09
N PHE A 56 21.82 17.32 -14.12
CA PHE A 56 21.04 17.72 -12.93
C PHE A 56 20.12 16.62 -12.39
N GLY A 57 20.27 15.37 -12.83
CA GLY A 57 19.50 14.23 -12.32
C GLY A 57 17.98 14.32 -12.58
N SER A 58 17.58 14.89 -13.71
CA SER A 58 16.19 15.05 -14.13
C SER A 58 15.56 13.80 -14.73
N GLY A 59 16.35 12.82 -15.20
CA GLY A 59 15.86 11.60 -15.86
C GLY A 59 15.44 11.76 -17.31
N LYS A 60 15.84 12.84 -18.01
CA LYS A 60 15.45 13.10 -19.41
C LYS A 60 16.34 12.42 -20.46
N ASP A 61 17.58 12.12 -20.12
CA ASP A 61 18.59 11.55 -21.01
C ASP A 61 19.24 10.33 -20.35
N GLY A 62 19.67 9.36 -21.16
CA GLY A 62 20.31 8.12 -20.71
C GLY A 62 19.71 6.88 -21.34
N LEU A 63 19.52 5.82 -20.55
CA LEU A 63 18.94 4.56 -21.01
C LEU A 63 17.66 4.25 -20.24
N ALA A 64 16.65 3.74 -20.93
CA ALA A 64 15.50 3.09 -20.32
C ALA A 64 15.36 1.67 -20.87
N PHE A 65 14.95 0.74 -20.01
CA PHE A 65 14.74 -0.66 -20.35
C PHE A 65 13.31 -1.06 -20.02
N THR A 66 12.70 -1.81 -20.93
CA THR A 66 11.39 -2.45 -20.77
C THR A 66 11.52 -3.93 -21.14
N GLY A 67 10.43 -4.70 -21.16
CA GLY A 67 10.48 -6.12 -21.51
C GLY A 67 10.80 -6.37 -22.99
N GLU A 68 10.44 -5.42 -23.86
CA GLU A 68 10.61 -5.55 -25.31
C GLU A 68 11.78 -4.77 -25.90
N LYS A 69 12.22 -3.70 -25.23
CA LYS A 69 13.15 -2.74 -25.83
C LYS A 69 14.05 -2.03 -24.85
N MET A 70 15.14 -1.51 -25.41
CA MET A 70 15.97 -0.47 -24.81
C MET A 70 15.76 0.85 -25.56
N VAL A 71 15.61 1.95 -24.82
CA VAL A 71 15.62 3.30 -25.40
C VAL A 71 16.89 4.01 -24.98
N TYR A 72 17.68 4.45 -25.96
CA TYR A 72 18.84 5.29 -25.77
C TYR A 72 18.51 6.74 -26.13
N LYS A 73 18.67 7.65 -25.17
CA LYS A 73 18.40 9.08 -25.35
C LYS A 73 19.66 9.90 -25.05
N PRO A 74 20.47 10.24 -26.08
CA PRO A 74 21.59 11.15 -25.91
C PRO A 74 21.12 12.56 -25.55
N ALA A 75 21.98 13.31 -24.88
CA ALA A 75 21.72 14.70 -24.53
C ALA A 75 21.51 15.54 -25.80
N PHE A 76 20.44 16.35 -25.83
CA PHE A 76 20.07 17.23 -26.95
C PHE A 76 19.75 16.55 -28.29
N GLU A 77 19.68 15.23 -28.34
CA GLU A 77 19.35 14.46 -29.55
C GLU A 77 18.01 13.72 -29.40
N SER A 78 17.48 13.19 -30.50
CA SER A 78 16.27 12.35 -30.48
C SER A 78 16.57 10.97 -29.88
N PRO A 79 15.59 10.31 -29.24
CA PRO A 79 15.77 8.94 -28.75
C PRO A 79 15.94 7.94 -29.90
N VAL A 80 16.78 6.93 -29.67
CA VAL A 80 16.97 5.75 -30.51
C VAL A 80 16.37 4.56 -29.76
N VAL A 81 15.50 3.81 -30.43
CA VAL A 81 14.83 2.63 -29.87
C VAL A 81 15.47 1.37 -30.45
N LEU A 82 15.79 0.42 -29.59
CA LEU A 82 16.24 -0.92 -29.94
C LEU A 82 15.20 -1.93 -29.43
N SER A 83 14.45 -2.54 -30.33
CA SER A 83 13.66 -3.73 -30.00
C SER A 83 14.60 -4.92 -29.79
N PHE A 84 14.43 -5.68 -28.72
CA PHE A 84 15.25 -6.87 -28.48
C PHE A 84 15.01 -7.96 -29.51
N SER A 85 13.82 -8.00 -30.12
CA SER A 85 13.53 -8.87 -31.27
C SER A 85 14.46 -8.63 -32.46
N ASP A 86 14.93 -7.40 -32.61
CA ASP A 86 15.74 -6.95 -33.76
C ASP A 86 17.23 -6.93 -33.41
N LEU A 87 17.60 -7.16 -32.14
CA LEU A 87 18.98 -7.20 -31.68
C LEU A 87 19.71 -8.44 -32.24
N GLU A 88 20.83 -8.21 -32.93
CA GLU A 88 21.72 -9.28 -33.39
C GLU A 88 22.92 -9.41 -32.45
N ALA A 89 23.68 -8.32 -32.26
CA ALA A 89 24.87 -8.31 -31.43
C ALA A 89 25.20 -6.90 -30.91
N ALA A 90 25.98 -6.84 -29.83
CA ALA A 90 26.56 -5.61 -29.32
C ALA A 90 28.07 -5.77 -29.10
N GLU A 91 28.87 -4.78 -29.53
CA GLU A 91 30.32 -4.80 -29.44
C GLU A 91 30.86 -3.55 -28.75
N TYR A 92 31.66 -3.76 -27.70
CA TYR A 92 32.39 -2.67 -27.04
C TYR A 92 33.66 -2.32 -27.81
N VAL A 93 33.83 -1.03 -28.11
CA VAL A 93 34.99 -0.52 -28.85
C VAL A 93 35.71 0.53 -28.01
N ARG A 94 37.03 0.38 -27.87
CA ARG A 94 37.92 1.34 -27.20
C ARG A 94 39.18 1.56 -28.02
N TYR A 95 39.48 2.80 -28.37
CA TYR A 95 40.78 3.17 -28.93
C TYR A 95 41.31 4.48 -28.36
N VAL A 96 42.63 4.59 -28.31
CA VAL A 96 43.36 5.73 -27.76
C VAL A 96 44.04 6.45 -28.91
N THR A 97 43.67 7.71 -29.13
CA THR A 97 44.33 8.60 -30.11
C THR A 97 45.21 9.59 -29.37
N THR A 98 46.45 9.79 -29.81
CA THR A 98 47.33 10.80 -29.22
C THR A 98 47.31 12.02 -30.12
N ASN A 99 46.99 13.19 -29.59
CA ASN A 99 47.04 14.43 -30.37
C ASN A 99 48.48 14.92 -30.55
N ASP A 100 48.69 15.90 -31.43
CA ASP A 100 50.00 16.48 -31.76
C ASP A 100 50.75 17.09 -30.55
N LYS A 101 50.08 17.21 -29.40
CA LYS A 101 50.64 17.72 -28.13
C LYS A 101 50.93 16.60 -27.11
N GLY A 102 50.88 15.34 -27.53
CA GLY A 102 51.11 14.18 -26.67
C GLY A 102 49.98 13.91 -25.66
N LYS A 103 48.81 14.53 -25.79
CA LYS A 103 47.66 14.22 -24.94
C LYS A 103 46.86 13.08 -25.56
N GLU A 104 46.67 12.03 -24.79
CA GLU A 104 45.79 10.91 -25.11
C GLU A 104 44.33 11.35 -25.06
N LYS A 105 43.58 11.03 -26.11
CA LYS A 105 42.13 11.12 -26.22
C LYS A 105 41.60 9.69 -26.37
N VAL A 106 40.94 9.22 -25.33
CA VAL A 106 40.27 7.91 -25.32
C VAL A 106 38.88 8.10 -25.91
N THR A 107 38.52 7.25 -26.87
CA THR A 107 37.15 7.14 -27.41
C THR A 107 36.63 5.74 -27.11
N GLN A 108 35.43 5.68 -26.53
CA GLN A 108 34.76 4.46 -26.10
C GLN A 108 33.28 4.54 -26.47
N TYR A 109 32.74 3.48 -27.04
CA TYR A 109 31.32 3.35 -27.36
C TYR A 109 30.94 1.87 -27.47
N THR A 110 29.64 1.58 -27.41
CA THR A 110 29.09 0.26 -27.74
C THR A 110 28.36 0.36 -29.06
N THR A 111 28.80 -0.41 -30.05
CA THR A 111 28.06 -0.56 -31.31
C THR A 111 26.98 -1.60 -31.11
N VAL A 112 25.74 -1.25 -31.45
CA VAL A 112 24.62 -2.19 -31.48
C VAL A 112 24.27 -2.47 -32.92
N THR A 113 24.27 -3.74 -33.30
CA THR A 113 23.91 -4.22 -34.64
C THR A 113 22.55 -4.91 -34.58
N GLN A 114 21.68 -4.54 -35.53
CA GLN A 114 20.35 -5.11 -35.69
C GLN A 114 20.35 -6.15 -36.80
N LYS A 115 19.40 -7.09 -36.75
CA LYS A 115 19.24 -8.19 -37.71
C LYS A 115 19.00 -7.73 -39.16
N ASP A 116 18.59 -6.49 -39.36
CA ASP A 116 18.44 -5.87 -40.69
C ASP A 116 19.77 -5.34 -41.27
N GLY A 117 20.87 -5.48 -40.52
CA GLY A 117 22.21 -5.00 -40.85
C GLY A 117 22.46 -3.53 -40.47
N SER A 118 21.47 -2.81 -39.93
CA SER A 118 21.66 -1.46 -39.42
C SER A 118 22.42 -1.47 -38.09
N SER A 119 23.13 -0.39 -37.78
CA SER A 119 23.81 -0.24 -36.50
C SER A 119 23.81 1.20 -36.01
N PHE A 120 23.87 1.36 -34.69
CA PHE A 120 24.03 2.65 -34.03
C PHE A 120 25.02 2.55 -32.86
N LYS A 121 25.53 3.70 -32.42
CA LYS A 121 26.49 3.78 -31.32
C LYS A 121 25.82 4.30 -30.06
N VAL A 122 26.03 3.60 -28.96
CA VAL A 122 25.75 4.10 -27.61
C VAL A 122 27.05 4.68 -27.07
N GLU A 123 27.05 5.99 -26.86
CA GLU A 123 28.21 6.75 -26.38
C GLU A 123 27.78 7.92 -25.48
N HIS A 124 28.73 8.58 -24.82
CA HIS A 124 28.46 9.78 -24.03
C HIS A 124 27.45 9.62 -22.87
N ILE A 125 27.26 8.40 -22.35
CA ILE A 125 26.48 8.14 -21.14
C ILE A 125 27.44 7.99 -19.95
N SER A 126 27.64 9.08 -19.20
CA SER A 126 28.68 9.18 -18.17
C SER A 126 28.64 8.09 -17.10
N GLU A 127 27.44 7.59 -16.78
CA GLU A 127 27.24 6.59 -15.73
C GLU A 127 27.06 5.17 -16.25
N CYS A 128 27.19 4.93 -17.56
CA CYS A 128 27.07 3.60 -18.15
C CYS A 128 28.43 2.91 -18.29
N ASN A 129 28.51 1.66 -17.86
CA ASN A 129 29.59 0.77 -18.23
C ASN A 129 29.28 0.18 -19.61
N LEU A 130 29.88 0.77 -20.65
CA LEU A 130 29.66 0.40 -22.05
C LEU A 130 30.07 -1.04 -22.38
N GLU A 131 31.14 -1.55 -21.75
CA GLU A 131 31.56 -2.95 -21.90
C GLU A 131 30.50 -3.90 -21.34
N LYS A 132 30.03 -3.62 -20.12
CA LYS A 132 28.95 -4.40 -19.51
C LYS A 132 27.60 -4.24 -20.19
N LEU A 133 27.33 -3.10 -20.82
CA LEU A 133 26.17 -2.93 -21.69
C LEU A 133 26.23 -3.90 -22.88
N ALA A 134 27.40 -4.03 -23.52
CA ALA A 134 27.56 -4.95 -24.65
C ALA A 134 27.35 -6.41 -24.22
N GLU A 135 27.98 -6.83 -23.12
CA GLU A 135 27.79 -8.17 -22.53
C GLU A 135 26.31 -8.42 -22.20
N PHE A 136 25.65 -7.45 -21.56
CA PHE A 136 24.24 -7.55 -21.18
C PHE A 136 23.32 -7.71 -22.39
N LEU A 137 23.50 -6.90 -23.44
CA LEU A 137 22.71 -7.00 -24.67
C LEU A 137 22.95 -8.35 -25.39
N ASN A 138 24.19 -8.84 -25.43
CA ASN A 138 24.48 -10.16 -26.01
C ASN A 138 23.87 -11.32 -25.19
N ASN A 139 23.76 -11.17 -23.87
CA ASN A 139 23.04 -12.15 -23.05
C ASN A 139 21.54 -12.15 -23.38
N ILE A 140 20.95 -10.97 -23.62
CA ILE A 140 19.55 -10.87 -24.06
C ILE A 140 19.35 -11.58 -25.41
N SER A 141 20.20 -11.30 -26.41
CA SER A 141 20.04 -11.90 -27.74
C SER A 141 20.32 -13.40 -27.81
N SER A 142 21.09 -13.95 -26.87
CA SER A 142 21.45 -15.37 -26.86
C SER A 142 20.57 -16.25 -25.98
N GLN A 143 19.92 -15.69 -24.95
CA GLN A 143 19.16 -16.46 -23.96
C GLN A 143 17.64 -16.34 -24.11
N PHE A 144 17.15 -15.38 -24.91
CA PHE A 144 15.73 -15.08 -25.01
C PHE A 144 15.28 -14.98 -26.47
N ASP A 145 14.19 -15.66 -26.80
CA ASP A 145 13.56 -15.63 -28.13
C ASP A 145 12.17 -14.95 -28.10
N THR A 146 11.64 -14.67 -26.90
CA THR A 146 10.34 -14.04 -26.67
C THR A 146 10.51 -12.80 -25.79
N PHE A 147 9.90 -11.70 -26.22
CA PHE A 147 9.97 -10.42 -25.55
C PHE A 147 8.56 -9.87 -25.40
N GLU A 148 8.13 -9.63 -24.17
CA GLU A 148 6.79 -9.16 -23.84
C GLU A 148 6.89 -8.09 -22.76
N GLU A 149 6.13 -7.01 -22.92
CA GLU A 149 6.00 -6.01 -21.87
C GLU A 149 5.19 -6.54 -20.69
N GLU A 150 5.74 -6.36 -19.49
CA GLU A 150 5.01 -6.60 -18.25
C GLU A 150 4.96 -5.30 -17.46
N ASP A 151 3.76 -4.94 -16.99
CA ASP A 151 3.64 -3.86 -16.00
C ASP A 151 4.44 -4.23 -14.77
N GLN A 152 5.27 -3.32 -14.26
CA GLN A 152 6.18 -3.62 -13.14
C GLN A 152 5.51 -3.59 -11.78
N LEU A 153 4.23 -3.18 -11.74
CA LEU A 153 3.44 -3.09 -10.53
C LEU A 153 1.96 -3.25 -10.89
N VAL A 154 1.36 -4.35 -10.41
CA VAL A 154 -0.07 -4.67 -10.56
C VAL A 154 -0.63 -4.96 -9.18
N SER A 155 -1.80 -4.42 -8.86
CA SER A 155 -2.41 -4.67 -7.55
C SER A 155 -2.94 -6.11 -7.46
N LEU A 156 -2.95 -6.69 -6.26
CA LEU A 156 -3.43 -8.06 -6.10
C LEU A 156 -4.92 -8.22 -6.48
N SER A 157 -5.72 -7.15 -6.41
CA SER A 157 -7.14 -7.16 -6.82
C SER A 157 -7.33 -7.27 -8.34
N GLU A 158 -6.37 -6.76 -9.12
CA GLU A 158 -6.34 -6.82 -10.60
C GLU A 158 -5.78 -8.16 -11.12
N MET A 159 -5.22 -9.00 -10.24
CA MET A 159 -4.74 -10.34 -10.60
C MET A 159 -5.90 -11.33 -10.81
N SER A 160 -5.60 -12.46 -11.43
CA SER A 160 -6.58 -13.49 -11.76
C SER A 160 -7.34 -14.00 -10.53
N GLU A 161 -8.62 -14.35 -10.71
CA GLU A 161 -9.44 -14.94 -9.65
C GLU A 161 -8.81 -16.22 -9.09
N ASP A 162 -8.18 -17.05 -9.95
CA ASP A 162 -7.50 -18.28 -9.54
C ASP A 162 -6.36 -18.00 -8.55
N LEU A 163 -5.54 -16.97 -8.83
CA LEU A 163 -4.48 -16.53 -7.93
C LEU A 163 -5.07 -16.01 -6.62
N LYS A 164 -6.09 -15.15 -6.68
CA LYS A 164 -6.73 -14.56 -5.49
C LYS A 164 -7.36 -15.63 -4.59
N VAL A 165 -8.00 -16.64 -5.17
CA VAL A 165 -8.59 -17.77 -4.45
C VAL A 165 -7.49 -18.63 -3.81
N ALA A 166 -6.44 -19.01 -4.56
CA ALA A 166 -5.34 -19.80 -4.01
C ALA A 166 -4.62 -19.05 -2.87
N TYR A 167 -4.36 -17.76 -3.06
CA TYR A 167 -3.80 -16.86 -2.04
C TYR A 167 -4.61 -16.89 -0.74
N LEU A 168 -5.94 -16.77 -0.83
CA LEU A 168 -6.81 -16.80 0.35
C LEU A 168 -6.93 -18.19 0.97
N LYS A 169 -6.89 -19.27 0.17
CA LYS A 169 -6.85 -20.64 0.70
C LYS A 169 -5.60 -20.89 1.55
N VAL A 170 -4.45 -20.29 1.22
CA VAL A 170 -3.25 -20.37 2.08
C VAL A 170 -3.52 -19.76 3.46
N ILE A 171 -4.20 -18.61 3.51
CA ILE A 171 -4.57 -17.95 4.77
C ILE A 171 -5.60 -18.80 5.54
N VAL A 172 -6.52 -19.45 4.84
CA VAL A 172 -7.45 -20.41 5.46
C VAL A 172 -6.70 -21.61 6.05
N ASN A 173 -5.72 -22.18 5.32
CA ASN A 173 -4.91 -23.29 5.82
C ASN A 173 -4.13 -22.89 7.10
N MET A 174 -3.66 -21.66 7.18
CA MET A 174 -3.02 -21.14 8.39
C MET A 174 -3.99 -21.10 9.58
N ALA A 175 -5.20 -20.57 9.40
CA ALA A 175 -6.22 -20.54 10.46
C ALA A 175 -6.53 -21.95 10.97
N TYR A 176 -6.79 -22.89 10.04
CA TYR A 176 -6.98 -24.30 10.38
C TYR A 176 -5.79 -24.95 11.09
N SER A 177 -4.56 -24.51 10.81
CA SER A 177 -3.35 -25.06 11.42
C SER A 177 -3.18 -24.65 12.88
N ASP A 178 -3.88 -23.61 13.34
CA ASP A 178 -3.79 -23.13 14.72
C ASP A 178 -4.62 -24.01 15.67
N ASP A 179 -5.93 -24.13 15.42
CA ASP A 179 -6.86 -24.85 16.30
C ASP A 179 -7.75 -25.91 15.60
N GLY A 180 -7.57 -26.12 14.29
CA GLY A 180 -8.36 -27.07 13.52
C GLY A 180 -9.70 -26.54 13.00
N GLU A 181 -10.03 -25.28 13.26
CA GLU A 181 -11.19 -24.60 12.69
C GLU A 181 -10.85 -23.20 12.15
N VAL A 182 -11.84 -22.48 11.64
CA VAL A 182 -11.72 -21.05 11.33
C VAL A 182 -12.72 -20.33 12.21
N ASP A 183 -12.21 -19.61 13.20
CA ASP A 183 -13.05 -18.95 14.18
C ASP A 183 -13.71 -17.67 13.63
N LYS A 184 -14.57 -17.04 14.42
CA LYS A 184 -15.29 -15.81 14.02
C LYS A 184 -14.36 -14.61 13.76
N ASN A 185 -13.21 -14.54 14.45
CA ASN A 185 -12.26 -13.43 14.36
C ASN A 185 -11.38 -13.61 13.12
N GLU A 186 -10.86 -14.82 12.90
CA GLU A 186 -10.11 -15.19 11.70
C GLU A 186 -10.96 -15.04 10.46
N PHE A 187 -12.20 -15.56 10.50
CA PHE A 187 -13.11 -15.43 9.38
C PHE A 187 -13.44 -13.96 9.07
N ALA A 188 -13.57 -13.11 10.08
CA ALA A 188 -13.75 -11.67 9.87
C ALA A 188 -12.54 -11.03 9.15
N GLN A 189 -11.31 -11.44 9.47
CA GLN A 189 -10.12 -10.97 8.75
C GLN A 189 -10.07 -11.48 7.31
N ILE A 190 -10.40 -12.76 7.09
CA ILE A 190 -10.48 -13.35 5.75
C ILE A 190 -11.53 -12.61 4.90
N LEU A 191 -12.70 -12.27 5.45
CA LEU A 191 -13.74 -11.51 4.75
C LEU A 191 -13.28 -10.09 4.37
N LEU A 192 -12.52 -9.41 5.24
CA LEU A 192 -11.91 -8.11 4.93
C LEU A 192 -10.92 -8.23 3.77
N LEU A 193 -10.09 -9.27 3.80
CA LEU A 193 -9.16 -9.59 2.70
C LEU A 193 -9.91 -9.91 1.40
N MET A 194 -10.95 -10.74 1.43
CA MET A 194 -11.79 -11.03 0.26
C MET A 194 -12.36 -9.76 -0.37
N THR A 195 -12.77 -8.80 0.46
CA THR A 195 -13.29 -7.50 0.01
C THR A 195 -12.18 -6.64 -0.61
N ARG A 196 -11.00 -6.60 0.01
CA ARG A 196 -9.83 -5.86 -0.50
C ARG A 196 -9.35 -6.35 -1.85
N LEU A 197 -9.39 -7.66 -2.05
CA LEU A 197 -8.96 -8.30 -3.30
C LEU A 197 -10.07 -8.29 -4.36
N GLU A 198 -11.21 -7.67 -4.08
CA GLU A 198 -12.34 -7.54 -5.00
C GLU A 198 -12.77 -8.88 -5.61
N LEU A 199 -12.91 -9.92 -4.77
CA LEU A 199 -13.31 -11.24 -5.27
C LEU A 199 -14.73 -11.20 -5.86
N CYS A 200 -14.90 -11.84 -7.01
CA CYS A 200 -16.21 -12.02 -7.60
C CYS A 200 -17.12 -12.91 -6.72
N PRO A 201 -18.45 -12.81 -6.85
CA PRO A 201 -19.38 -13.62 -6.06
C PRO A 201 -19.10 -15.14 -6.10
N GLU A 202 -18.69 -15.66 -7.26
CA GLU A 202 -18.36 -17.07 -7.48
C GLU A 202 -17.13 -17.49 -6.66
N SER A 203 -16.05 -16.70 -6.70
CA SER A 203 -14.84 -16.93 -5.91
C SER A 203 -15.09 -16.81 -4.41
N ARG A 204 -15.92 -15.83 -4.01
CA ARG A 204 -16.34 -15.72 -2.61
C ARG A 204 -17.10 -16.96 -2.15
N PHE A 205 -17.96 -17.51 -3.00
CA PHE A 205 -18.67 -18.76 -2.72
C PHE A 205 -17.70 -19.94 -2.58
N ALA A 206 -16.78 -20.11 -3.52
CA ALA A 206 -15.77 -21.16 -3.49
C ALA A 206 -14.93 -21.13 -2.20
N LEU A 207 -14.48 -19.96 -1.77
CA LEU A 207 -13.74 -19.81 -0.51
C LEU A 207 -14.58 -20.14 0.72
N ARG A 208 -15.85 -19.73 0.76
CA ARG A 208 -16.74 -20.11 1.88
C ARG A 208 -16.97 -21.61 1.94
N GLU A 209 -17.09 -22.27 0.79
CA GLU A 209 -17.16 -23.73 0.76
C GLU A 209 -15.88 -24.37 1.30
N TYR A 210 -14.72 -23.82 0.94
CA TYR A 210 -13.42 -24.25 1.44
C TYR A 210 -13.29 -24.08 2.97
N ILE A 211 -13.67 -22.91 3.51
CA ILE A 211 -13.64 -22.59 4.95
C ILE A 211 -14.57 -23.46 5.79
N THR A 212 -15.64 -23.99 5.20
CA THR A 212 -16.66 -24.77 5.92
C THR A 212 -16.60 -26.25 5.55
N ARG A 213 -15.50 -26.68 4.92
CA ARG A 213 -15.33 -28.05 4.45
C ARG A 213 -14.98 -28.96 5.62
N THR A 214 -15.63 -30.12 5.68
CA THR A 214 -15.34 -31.17 6.67
C THR A 214 -14.34 -32.20 6.13
N GLY A 215 -13.46 -31.79 5.21
CA GLY A 215 -12.58 -32.67 4.44
C GLY A 215 -11.18 -32.10 4.28
N GLU A 216 -10.24 -33.00 4.00
CA GLU A 216 -8.79 -32.82 3.95
C GLU A 216 -8.38 -31.65 3.04
N LEU A 217 -7.81 -30.57 3.59
CA LEU A 217 -7.49 -29.31 2.87
C LEU A 217 -6.52 -29.53 1.70
N GLU A 218 -6.58 -28.66 0.70
CA GLU A 218 -5.55 -28.60 -0.35
C GLU A 218 -4.17 -28.36 0.28
N SER A 219 -3.17 -29.09 -0.20
CA SER A 219 -1.80 -28.98 0.32
C SER A 219 -1.23 -27.60 0.00
N LEU A 220 -0.37 -27.10 0.88
CA LEU A 220 0.23 -25.78 0.70
C LEU A 220 1.11 -25.73 -0.56
N GLU A 221 1.80 -26.82 -0.89
CA GLU A 221 2.58 -26.95 -2.12
C GLU A 221 1.70 -26.79 -3.37
N SER A 222 0.52 -27.41 -3.38
CA SER A 222 -0.43 -27.28 -4.49
C SER A 222 -0.93 -25.86 -4.63
N LEU A 223 -1.26 -25.19 -3.52
CA LEU A 223 -1.72 -23.80 -3.54
C LEU A 223 -0.63 -22.85 -4.01
N MET A 224 0.61 -23.05 -3.54
CA MET A 224 1.76 -22.26 -3.97
C MET A 224 2.09 -22.48 -5.45
N HIS A 225 1.93 -23.70 -5.96
CA HIS A 225 2.06 -23.98 -7.39
C HIS A 225 1.00 -23.23 -8.21
N THR A 226 -0.27 -23.22 -7.79
CA THR A 226 -1.32 -22.45 -8.45
C THR A 226 -1.01 -20.94 -8.45
N ILE A 227 -0.50 -20.41 -7.33
CA ILE A 227 -0.06 -19.01 -7.27
C ILE A 227 1.08 -18.76 -8.26
N ASP A 228 2.07 -19.66 -8.32
CA ASP A 228 3.23 -19.51 -9.19
C ASP A 228 2.87 -19.59 -10.69
N GLU A 229 1.94 -20.47 -11.07
CA GLU A 229 1.45 -20.59 -12.45
C GLU A 229 0.55 -19.44 -12.90
N ALA A 230 -0.32 -18.96 -11.99
CA ALA A 230 -1.26 -17.89 -12.30
C ALA A 230 -0.66 -16.48 -12.22
N CYS A 231 0.56 -16.35 -11.68
CA CYS A 231 1.24 -15.09 -11.48
C CYS A 231 2.15 -14.76 -12.67
N ILE A 232 2.19 -13.48 -13.05
CA ILE A 232 3.21 -12.97 -13.97
C ILE A 232 4.59 -13.15 -13.30
N PRO A 233 5.59 -13.73 -13.97
CA PRO A 233 6.87 -14.06 -13.34
C PRO A 233 7.55 -12.90 -12.61
N SER A 234 7.48 -11.68 -13.16
CA SER A 234 8.07 -10.49 -12.52
C SER A 234 7.38 -10.06 -11.22
N HIS A 235 6.17 -10.53 -10.95
CA HIS A 235 5.41 -10.20 -9.74
C HIS A 235 5.50 -11.27 -8.67
N ASN A 236 5.97 -12.47 -9.00
CA ASN A 236 5.90 -13.64 -8.13
C ASN A 236 6.48 -13.39 -6.72
N LYS A 237 7.68 -12.80 -6.65
CA LYS A 237 8.33 -12.46 -5.38
C LYS A 237 7.50 -11.45 -4.57
N SER A 238 6.94 -10.43 -5.24
CA SER A 238 6.09 -9.43 -4.60
C SER A 238 4.79 -10.05 -4.05
N VAL A 239 4.18 -10.98 -4.77
CA VAL A 239 2.99 -11.72 -4.33
C VAL A 239 3.31 -12.57 -3.09
N LYS A 240 4.45 -13.26 -3.07
CA LYS A 240 4.90 -14.05 -1.91
C LYS A 240 5.16 -13.19 -0.68
N ILE A 241 5.82 -12.04 -0.83
CA ILE A 241 6.03 -11.07 0.26
C ILE A 241 4.70 -10.55 0.79
N SER A 242 3.78 -10.19 -0.10
CA SER A 242 2.43 -9.76 0.24
C SER A 242 1.64 -10.84 0.99
N LEU A 243 1.72 -12.10 0.54
CA LEU A 243 1.10 -13.25 1.20
C LEU A 243 1.62 -13.43 2.62
N VAL A 244 2.94 -13.41 2.79
CA VAL A 244 3.56 -13.52 4.12
C VAL A 244 3.13 -12.36 5.01
N LYS A 245 3.07 -11.12 4.51
CA LYS A 245 2.53 -10.00 5.29
C LYS A 245 1.10 -10.23 5.74
N ASP A 246 0.22 -10.69 4.85
CA ASP A 246 -1.18 -10.90 5.22
C ASP A 246 -1.36 -12.10 6.18
N LEU A 247 -0.53 -13.14 6.07
CA LEU A 247 -0.45 -14.21 7.08
C LEU A 247 -0.09 -13.64 8.47
N PHE A 248 0.99 -12.86 8.56
CA PHE A 248 1.38 -12.19 9.81
C PHE A 248 0.31 -11.21 10.30
N SER A 249 -0.34 -10.47 9.40
CA SER A 249 -1.39 -9.52 9.73
C SER A 249 -2.60 -10.20 10.39
N VAL A 250 -3.06 -11.32 9.83
CA VAL A 250 -4.15 -12.12 10.40
C VAL A 250 -3.71 -12.71 11.74
N TYR A 251 -2.53 -13.34 11.81
CA TYR A 251 -1.99 -13.91 13.03
C TYR A 251 -1.88 -12.88 14.17
N MET A 252 -1.30 -11.71 13.89
CA MET A 252 -1.21 -10.61 14.86
C MET A 252 -2.58 -10.10 15.28
N SER A 253 -3.55 -10.05 14.36
CA SER A 253 -4.90 -9.55 14.66
C SER A 253 -5.67 -10.45 15.62
N VAL A 254 -5.38 -11.75 15.64
CA VAL A 254 -6.02 -12.72 16.56
C VAL A 254 -5.19 -12.97 17.83
N ASN A 255 -3.92 -12.56 17.84
CA ASN A 255 -2.99 -12.73 18.97
C ASN A 255 -2.56 -11.39 19.62
N ASP A 256 -3.47 -10.42 19.73
CA ASP A 256 -3.24 -9.13 20.40
C ASP A 256 -1.98 -8.37 19.94
N GLY A 257 -1.63 -8.50 18.66
CA GLY A 257 -0.46 -7.86 18.05
C GLY A 257 0.87 -8.59 18.28
N GLN A 258 0.86 -9.75 18.93
CA GLN A 258 2.03 -10.61 19.02
C GLN A 258 2.28 -11.33 17.68
N TYR A 259 3.55 -11.49 17.34
CA TYR A 259 4.00 -12.20 16.13
C TYR A 259 5.06 -13.26 16.43
N ASP A 260 5.51 -13.34 17.68
CA ASP A 260 6.45 -14.36 18.13
C ASP A 260 5.79 -15.74 18.04
N ASN A 261 6.59 -16.79 17.77
CA ASN A 261 6.11 -18.17 17.68
C ASN A 261 5.04 -18.44 16.61
N PHE A 262 5.10 -17.74 15.48
CA PHE A 262 4.26 -18.07 14.34
C PHE A 262 4.70 -19.39 13.66
N THR A 263 4.25 -20.52 14.20
CA THR A 263 4.65 -21.89 13.82
C THR A 263 4.36 -22.20 12.36
N PHE A 264 3.15 -21.86 11.88
CA PHE A 264 2.76 -22.09 10.49
C PHE A 264 3.76 -21.47 9.49
N PHE A 265 4.20 -20.23 9.73
CA PHE A 265 5.21 -19.60 8.87
C PHE A 265 6.57 -20.30 8.99
N LYS A 266 7.03 -20.62 10.21
CA LYS A 266 8.34 -21.25 10.43
C LYS A 266 8.46 -22.60 9.72
N GLU A 267 7.41 -23.41 9.74
CA GLU A 267 7.39 -24.73 9.09
C GLU A 267 7.34 -24.63 7.56
N ASN A 268 6.68 -23.59 7.03
CA ASN A 268 6.36 -23.49 5.61
C ASN A 268 7.17 -22.42 4.85
N ASN A 269 8.10 -21.70 5.50
CA ASN A 269 8.88 -20.63 4.84
C ASN A 269 9.70 -21.13 3.64
N HIS A 270 10.04 -22.42 3.59
CA HIS A 270 10.72 -23.02 2.44
C HIS A 270 9.87 -22.96 1.15
N LEU A 271 8.54 -22.84 1.25
CA LEU A 271 7.62 -22.67 0.11
C LEU A 271 7.43 -21.21 -0.28
N PHE A 272 7.45 -20.29 0.70
CA PHE A 272 7.35 -18.85 0.45
C PHE A 272 8.68 -18.26 -0.04
N ASN A 273 9.80 -18.85 0.37
CA ASN A 273 11.16 -18.40 0.09
C ASN A 273 11.37 -16.91 0.42
N VAL A 274 10.97 -16.52 1.65
CA VAL A 274 11.13 -15.17 2.19
C VAL A 274 12.27 -15.17 3.22
N SER A 275 13.24 -14.27 3.08
CA SER A 275 14.39 -14.19 3.97
C SER A 275 14.02 -13.59 5.33
N GLU A 276 14.87 -13.79 6.33
CA GLU A 276 14.66 -13.20 7.66
C GLU A 276 14.61 -11.66 7.59
N GLU A 277 15.47 -11.04 6.78
CA GLU A 277 15.51 -9.59 6.60
C GLU A 277 14.22 -9.05 5.94
N GLU A 278 13.65 -9.81 4.99
CA GLU A 278 12.36 -9.52 4.37
C GLU A 278 11.20 -9.67 5.37
N VAL A 279 11.25 -10.68 6.25
CA VAL A 279 10.28 -10.84 7.35
C VAL A 279 10.37 -9.65 8.31
N GLU A 280 11.56 -9.20 8.68
CA GLU A 280 11.68 -8.03 9.54
C GLU A 280 11.09 -6.77 8.89
N LEU A 281 11.29 -6.57 7.58
CA LEU A 281 10.66 -5.49 6.83
C LEU A 281 9.13 -5.57 6.93
N ILE A 282 8.56 -6.77 6.75
CA ILE A 282 7.12 -7.03 6.87
C ILE A 282 6.61 -6.67 8.27
N ILE A 283 7.31 -7.09 9.32
CA ILE A 283 6.93 -6.81 10.71
C ILE A 283 7.02 -5.31 11.02
N ASP A 284 8.05 -4.61 10.55
CA ASP A 284 8.19 -3.17 10.73
C ASP A 284 7.07 -2.40 10.00
N ALA A 285 6.68 -2.85 8.81
CA ALA A 285 5.52 -2.31 8.10
C ALA A 285 4.23 -2.50 8.91
N LEU A 286 3.97 -3.71 9.41
CA LEU A 286 2.79 -3.99 10.23
C LEU A 286 2.76 -3.16 11.52
N LYS A 287 3.90 -3.02 12.21
CA LYS A 287 4.03 -2.17 13.41
C LYS A 287 3.74 -0.70 13.10
N LEU A 288 4.22 -0.20 11.95
CA LEU A 288 3.93 1.15 11.49
C LEU A 288 2.43 1.31 11.20
N ASP A 289 1.83 0.33 10.52
CA ASP A 289 0.40 0.30 10.18
C ASP A 289 -0.49 0.33 11.44
N PHE A 290 -0.15 -0.42 12.49
CA PHE A 290 -0.88 -0.38 13.76
C PHE A 290 -0.70 0.95 14.49
N LYS A 291 0.54 1.47 14.54
CA LYS A 291 0.86 2.71 15.26
C LYS A 291 0.20 3.92 14.62
N MET A 292 0.07 3.99 13.30
CA MET A 292 -0.53 5.16 12.63
C MET A 292 -2.01 5.38 12.98
N LEU A 293 -2.72 4.33 13.39
CA LEU A 293 -4.10 4.41 13.86
C LEU A 293 -4.24 4.75 15.36
N SER A 294 -3.13 4.89 16.08
CA SER A 294 -3.12 5.28 17.49
C SER A 294 -3.26 6.79 17.67
N ASP A 295 -3.82 7.22 18.80
CA ASP A 295 -4.12 8.62 19.09
C ASP A 295 -2.86 9.53 19.08
N ASP A 296 -1.68 8.98 19.38
CA ASP A 296 -0.45 9.76 19.57
C ASP A 296 0.44 9.90 18.33
N PHE A 297 0.18 9.14 17.26
CA PHE A 297 1.10 9.08 16.12
C PHE A 297 1.13 10.37 15.27
N SER A 298 2.28 11.06 15.22
CA SER A 298 2.46 12.35 14.52
C SER A 298 2.80 12.19 13.04
N ASP A 299 2.56 13.24 12.24
CA ASP A 299 2.94 13.26 10.83
C ASP A 299 4.46 13.13 10.64
N ASP A 300 5.26 13.73 11.54
CA ASP A 300 6.72 13.57 11.53
C ASP A 300 7.14 12.13 11.83
N ALA A 301 6.45 11.47 12.77
CA ALA A 301 6.70 10.06 13.06
C ALA A 301 6.32 9.18 11.87
N LEU A 302 5.24 9.50 11.15
CA LEU A 302 4.84 8.79 9.95
C LEU A 302 5.83 8.99 8.80
N ALA A 303 6.27 10.23 8.55
CA ALA A 303 7.26 10.54 7.52
C ALA A 303 8.60 9.84 7.80
N ARG A 304 9.05 9.83 9.06
CA ARG A 304 10.25 9.08 9.48
C ARG A 304 10.06 7.57 9.31
N GLY A 305 8.95 7.02 9.81
CA GLY A 305 8.66 5.59 9.70
C GLY A 305 8.62 5.10 8.26
N MET A 306 7.97 5.84 7.35
CA MET A 306 7.96 5.50 5.92
C MET A 306 9.35 5.60 5.28
N LYS A 307 10.18 6.57 5.69
CA LYS A 307 11.55 6.71 5.19
C LYS A 307 12.44 5.57 5.66
N GLU A 308 12.34 5.19 6.92
CA GLU A 308 13.06 4.05 7.51
C GLU A 308 12.63 2.76 6.84
N LEU A 309 11.33 2.56 6.64
CA LEU A 309 10.78 1.40 5.96
C LEU A 309 11.25 1.31 4.50
N GLY A 310 11.25 2.43 3.77
CA GLY A 310 11.78 2.48 2.40
C GLY A 310 13.29 2.21 2.32
N ALA A 311 14.07 2.70 3.30
CA ALA A 311 15.49 2.40 3.38
C ALA A 311 15.75 0.91 3.66
N LYS A 312 14.96 0.30 4.56
CA LYS A 312 15.04 -1.13 4.85
C LYS A 312 14.63 -1.98 3.64
N ALA A 313 13.55 -1.60 2.96
CA ALA A 313 13.07 -2.23 1.74
C ALA A 313 14.17 -2.24 0.65
N GLY A 314 14.79 -1.09 0.41
CA GLY A 314 15.91 -0.98 -0.53
C GLY A 314 17.15 -1.78 -0.12
N ALA A 315 17.42 -1.92 1.19
CA ALA A 315 18.56 -2.70 1.69
C ALA A 315 18.38 -4.21 1.44
N VAL A 316 17.14 -4.71 1.51
CA VAL A 316 16.82 -6.14 1.27
C VAL A 316 16.40 -6.42 -0.18
N GLY A 317 16.47 -5.41 -1.06
CA GLY A 317 16.12 -5.55 -2.48
C GLY A 317 14.62 -5.75 -2.74
N VAL A 318 13.76 -5.41 -1.78
CA VAL A 318 12.31 -5.54 -1.89
C VAL A 318 11.70 -4.19 -2.23
N PRO A 319 10.88 -4.11 -3.29
CA PRO A 319 10.05 -2.95 -3.52
C PRO A 319 9.12 -2.68 -2.34
N LEU A 320 9.09 -1.45 -1.82
CA LEU A 320 8.19 -1.14 -0.72
C LEU A 320 6.71 -1.36 -1.09
N ALA A 321 6.36 -1.17 -2.36
CA ALA A 321 5.02 -1.46 -2.85
C ALA A 321 4.64 -2.95 -2.80
N ALA A 322 5.59 -3.88 -2.84
CA ALA A 322 5.33 -5.31 -2.71
C ALA A 322 4.75 -5.67 -1.33
N VAL A 323 5.20 -4.97 -0.29
CA VAL A 323 4.67 -5.10 1.08
C VAL A 323 3.21 -4.63 1.13
N TYR A 324 2.76 -3.78 0.21
CA TYR A 324 1.41 -3.22 0.18
C TYR A 324 0.57 -3.72 -1.00
N LEU A 325 1.02 -4.78 -1.69
CA LEU A 325 0.44 -5.26 -2.95
C LEU A 325 -1.02 -5.69 -2.84
N SER A 326 -1.40 -6.30 -1.72
CA SER A 326 -2.78 -6.72 -1.41
C SER A 326 -3.68 -5.59 -0.92
N GLY A 327 -3.19 -4.35 -0.92
CA GLY A 327 -3.83 -3.21 -0.26
C GLY A 327 -3.80 -3.32 1.27
N SER A 328 -2.94 -4.16 1.83
CA SER A 328 -2.85 -4.39 3.27
C SER A 328 -2.21 -3.23 3.98
N VAL A 329 -3.02 -2.37 4.55
CA VAL A 329 -2.64 -1.51 5.68
C VAL A 329 -3.77 -1.65 6.68
N VAL A 330 -3.43 -1.89 7.93
CA VAL A 330 -4.39 -1.68 9.01
C VAL A 330 -4.74 -0.20 8.97
N GLY A 331 -5.78 0.22 8.24
CA GLY A 331 -6.11 1.65 8.20
C GLY A 331 -6.27 2.38 6.88
N MET A 332 -5.85 1.86 5.72
CA MET A 332 -5.88 2.65 4.48
C MET A 332 -6.22 1.82 3.25
N SER A 333 -6.52 2.50 2.15
CA SER A 333 -6.66 1.89 0.83
C SER A 333 -5.36 2.01 0.04
N ALA A 334 -5.13 1.03 -0.84
CA ALA A 334 -3.95 0.89 -1.70
C ALA A 334 -3.56 2.19 -2.45
N ALA A 335 -4.55 3.02 -2.78
CA ALA A 335 -4.35 4.27 -3.51
C ALA A 335 -3.82 5.45 -2.68
N GLY A 336 -3.74 5.34 -1.34
CA GLY A 336 -3.22 6.43 -0.50
C GLY A 336 -1.69 6.43 -0.29
N LEU A 337 -1.05 5.28 -0.44
CA LEU A 337 0.41 5.13 -0.26
C LEU A 337 1.21 5.51 -1.50
N THR A 338 0.65 5.30 -2.69
CA THR A 338 1.31 5.47 -3.98
C THR A 338 1.67 6.93 -4.27
N SER A 339 0.77 7.86 -3.92
CA SER A 339 1.02 9.30 -3.95
C SER A 339 1.84 9.81 -2.76
N GLY A 340 1.81 9.07 -1.63
CA GLY A 340 2.59 9.31 -0.42
C GLY A 340 4.10 9.17 -0.63
N LEU A 341 4.47 8.02 -1.18
CA LEU A 341 5.85 7.61 -1.47
C LEU A 341 6.49 8.44 -2.58
N ALA A 342 5.71 8.79 -3.61
CA ALA A 342 6.12 9.71 -4.67
C ALA A 342 6.63 11.06 -4.12
N THR A 343 5.97 11.60 -3.08
CA THR A 343 6.42 12.89 -2.54
C THR A 343 7.54 12.80 -1.49
N LEU A 344 7.76 11.62 -0.89
CA LEU A 344 8.90 11.41 0.01
C LEU A 344 10.19 11.08 -0.75
N GLY A 345 10.15 11.08 -2.09
CA GLY A 345 11.30 10.80 -2.94
C GLY A 345 11.63 9.31 -3.07
N LEU A 346 10.69 8.43 -2.68
CA LEU A 346 10.87 6.97 -2.61
C LEU A 346 10.10 6.25 -3.73
N GLY A 347 10.12 6.78 -4.96
CA GLY A 347 9.58 6.08 -6.14
C GLY A 347 8.10 5.66 -6.02
N GLY A 348 7.18 6.60 -6.20
CA GLY A 348 5.75 6.28 -6.34
C GLY A 348 5.41 6.24 -7.83
N VAL A 349 5.34 5.04 -8.42
CA VAL A 349 4.86 4.88 -9.79
C VAL A 349 3.33 4.90 -9.79
N LEU A 350 2.80 5.60 -10.78
CA LEU A 350 1.40 5.78 -11.18
C LEU A 350 0.69 4.46 -11.60
N GLY A 351 1.07 3.32 -11.04
CA GLY A 351 0.69 1.96 -11.49
C GLY A 351 -0.42 1.27 -10.69
N PHE A 352 -1.04 1.92 -9.70
CA PHE A 352 -2.34 1.46 -9.22
C PHE A 352 -3.37 2.17 -10.10
N SER A 353 -3.92 1.45 -11.07
CA SER A 353 -4.76 2.05 -12.10
C SER A 353 -5.81 2.97 -11.48
N SER A 354 -5.99 4.15 -12.07
CA SER A 354 -7.06 5.09 -11.72
C SER A 354 -8.47 4.53 -11.94
N MET A 355 -8.60 3.24 -12.25
CA MET A 355 -9.84 2.51 -12.51
C MET A 355 -10.28 1.60 -11.36
N ALA A 356 -9.47 1.41 -10.30
CA ALA A 356 -9.91 0.79 -9.05
C ALA A 356 -10.86 1.73 -8.26
N THR A 357 -12.05 1.94 -8.83
CA THR A 357 -13.14 2.74 -8.24
C THR A 357 -13.99 1.94 -7.25
N GLY A 358 -13.72 0.63 -7.10
CA GLY A 358 -14.24 -0.22 -6.05
C GLY A 358 -13.27 -0.29 -4.88
N ILE A 359 -13.69 0.12 -3.68
CA ILE A 359 -13.02 -0.10 -2.38
C ILE A 359 -11.61 0.52 -2.18
N GLY A 360 -10.90 0.96 -3.23
CA GLY A 360 -9.57 1.58 -3.14
C GLY A 360 -9.56 3.11 -3.18
N VAL A 361 -10.16 3.82 -2.22
CA VAL A 361 -10.19 5.29 -2.29
C VAL A 361 -8.78 5.88 -2.31
N ALA A 362 -8.52 6.64 -3.37
CA ALA A 362 -7.40 7.55 -3.53
C ALA A 362 -7.39 8.62 -2.44
N VAL A 363 -6.79 8.32 -1.30
CA VAL A 363 -6.50 9.35 -0.29
C VAL A 363 -5.05 9.82 -0.48
N LEU A 364 -4.90 10.85 -1.32
CA LEU A 364 -3.65 11.57 -1.61
C LEU A 364 -2.97 12.13 -0.34
N LEU A 365 -2.33 11.29 0.48
CA LEU A 365 -1.66 11.70 1.73
C LEU A 365 -0.16 11.59 1.61
N GLY A 366 0.36 12.17 0.53
CA GLY A 366 1.75 12.57 0.40
C GLY A 366 1.99 14.02 0.78
N VAL A 367 3.21 14.29 1.23
CA VAL A 367 3.74 15.63 1.54
C VAL A 367 3.65 16.59 0.33
N GLY A 368 3.28 16.12 -0.87
CA GLY A 368 3.13 16.90 -2.11
C GLY A 368 1.73 17.42 -2.33
N ALA A 369 0.73 16.62 -1.98
CA ALA A 369 -0.67 17.05 -1.92
C ALA A 369 -0.82 18.23 -0.94
N TYR A 370 0.04 18.30 0.09
CA TYR A 370 0.16 19.45 0.99
C TYR A 370 0.40 20.77 0.24
N LYS A 371 1.13 20.80 -0.88
CA LYS A 371 1.35 22.05 -1.65
C LYS A 371 0.21 22.36 -2.63
N GLY A 372 -0.35 21.35 -3.30
CA GLY A 372 -1.43 21.53 -4.29
C GLY A 372 -2.77 21.91 -3.64
N ILE A 373 -3.15 21.20 -2.57
CA ILE A 373 -4.39 21.49 -1.82
C ILE A 373 -4.26 22.81 -1.05
N LYS A 374 -3.08 23.15 -0.52
CA LYS A 374 -2.78 24.46 0.10
C LYS A 374 -3.03 25.64 -0.83
N HIS A 375 -2.77 25.48 -2.13
CA HIS A 375 -3.01 26.53 -3.12
C HIS A 375 -4.49 26.67 -3.52
N LEU A 376 -5.25 25.58 -3.43
CA LEU A 376 -6.68 25.54 -3.81
C LEU A 376 -7.63 25.85 -2.65
N THR A 377 -7.28 25.52 -1.41
CA THR A 377 -8.18 25.64 -0.24
C THR A 377 -7.83 26.78 0.70
N GLY A 378 -6.66 27.41 0.54
CA GLY A 378 -6.18 28.47 1.44
C GLY A 378 -5.98 28.02 2.90
N ALA A 379 -6.09 26.71 3.17
CA ALA A 379 -5.92 26.14 4.49
C ALA A 379 -4.43 26.05 4.81
N ASN A 380 -4.00 26.78 5.84
CA ASN A 380 -2.72 26.54 6.49
C ASN A 380 -2.79 25.15 7.13
N GLU A 381 -1.97 24.24 6.61
CA GLU A 381 -1.77 22.89 7.14
C GLU A 381 -3.05 22.03 7.18
N LEU A 382 -3.07 20.95 6.40
CA LEU A 382 -3.92 19.82 6.78
C LEU A 382 -3.42 19.34 8.15
N ASP A 383 -4.15 19.71 9.20
CA ASP A 383 -3.83 19.39 10.59
C ASP A 383 -3.69 17.85 10.75
N LYS A 384 -2.79 17.41 11.65
CA LYS A 384 -2.51 15.98 11.99
C LYS A 384 -3.79 15.15 12.10
N THR A 385 -4.83 15.79 12.64
CA THR A 385 -6.18 15.27 12.87
C THR A 385 -6.91 14.89 11.57
N LYS A 386 -6.77 15.67 10.49
CA LYS A 386 -7.53 15.48 9.24
C LYS A 386 -7.02 14.29 8.43
N ARG A 387 -5.71 14.06 8.43
CA ARG A 387 -5.10 12.89 7.79
C ARG A 387 -5.61 11.59 8.39
N ARG A 388 -5.60 11.52 9.73
CA ARG A 388 -6.09 10.36 10.48
C ARG A 388 -7.60 10.15 10.30
N GLU A 389 -8.39 11.23 10.26
CA GLU A 389 -9.83 11.15 9.96
C GLU A 389 -10.09 10.44 8.62
N LEU A 390 -9.34 10.80 7.57
CA LEU A 390 -9.48 10.17 6.25
C LEU A 390 -9.12 8.69 6.26
N MET A 391 -8.05 8.31 6.96
CA MET A 391 -7.65 6.91 7.11
C MET A 391 -8.73 6.10 7.84
N LEU A 392 -9.22 6.60 8.98
CA LEU A 392 -10.29 5.93 9.73
C LEU A 392 -11.58 5.80 8.91
N ASN A 393 -11.93 6.83 8.12
CA ASN A 393 -13.08 6.75 7.23
C ASN A 393 -12.94 5.68 6.16
N GLU A 394 -11.72 5.42 5.68
CA GLU A 394 -11.48 4.37 4.70
C GLU A 394 -11.63 2.97 5.30
N VAL A 395 -11.16 2.76 6.53
CA VAL A 395 -11.44 1.53 7.29
C VAL A 395 -12.94 1.32 7.46
N ILE A 396 -13.69 2.38 7.78
CA ILE A 396 -15.15 2.32 7.93
C ILE A 396 -15.78 1.92 6.60
N LYS A 397 -15.39 2.56 5.49
CA LYS A 397 -15.91 2.26 4.15
C LYS A 397 -15.66 0.80 3.76
N GLN A 398 -14.44 0.31 3.96
CA GLN A 398 -14.08 -1.07 3.69
C GLN A 398 -14.89 -2.04 4.56
N THR A 399 -15.01 -1.77 5.86
CA THR A 399 -15.78 -2.61 6.78
C THR A 399 -17.26 -2.66 6.37
N GLN A 400 -17.85 -1.53 5.96
CA GLN A 400 -19.23 -1.46 5.46
C GLN A 400 -19.41 -2.26 4.17
N ALA A 401 -18.46 -2.19 3.23
CA ALA A 401 -18.49 -2.99 2.01
C ALA A 401 -18.41 -4.49 2.34
N THR A 402 -17.54 -4.90 3.26
CA THR A 402 -17.46 -6.30 3.72
C THR A 402 -18.76 -6.76 4.35
N VAL A 403 -19.39 -5.93 5.20
CA VAL A 403 -20.72 -6.25 5.78
C VAL A 403 -21.77 -6.38 4.69
N SER A 404 -21.76 -5.53 3.67
CA SER A 404 -22.69 -5.63 2.53
C SER A 404 -22.52 -6.96 1.78
N HIS A 405 -21.28 -7.32 1.43
CA HIS A 405 -20.97 -8.59 0.77
C HIS A 405 -21.36 -9.80 1.63
N LEU A 406 -21.13 -9.73 2.94
CA LEU A 406 -21.54 -10.75 3.88
C LEU A 406 -23.07 -10.90 3.94
N MET A 407 -23.84 -9.82 3.84
CA MET A 407 -25.30 -9.89 3.79
C MET A 407 -25.80 -10.55 2.51
N GLU A 408 -25.16 -10.29 1.36
CA GLU A 408 -25.43 -11.02 0.11
C GLU A 408 -25.17 -12.52 0.29
N ASP A 409 -24.08 -12.87 0.96
CA ASP A 409 -23.68 -14.26 1.20
C ASP A 409 -24.63 -15.00 2.15
N ILE A 410 -25.07 -14.34 3.22
CA ILE A 410 -26.10 -14.86 4.13
C ILE A 410 -27.41 -15.09 3.39
N ASN A 411 -27.83 -14.14 2.55
CA ASN A 411 -29.05 -14.26 1.76
C ASN A 411 -28.96 -15.47 0.81
N PHE A 412 -27.83 -15.65 0.12
CA PHE A 412 -27.60 -16.80 -0.75
C PHE A 412 -27.73 -18.13 0.01
N ILE A 413 -27.06 -18.26 1.16
CA ILE A 413 -27.10 -19.51 1.95
C ILE A 413 -28.49 -19.73 2.54
N THR A 414 -29.19 -18.67 2.93
CA THR A 414 -30.57 -18.74 3.44
C THR A 414 -31.54 -19.26 2.36
N ILE A 415 -31.38 -18.82 1.11
CA ILE A 415 -32.15 -19.37 -0.03
C ILE A 415 -31.84 -20.87 -0.18
N LYS A 416 -30.57 -21.27 -0.17
CA LYS A 416 -30.17 -22.69 -0.26
C LYS A 416 -30.66 -23.54 0.92
N LEU A 417 -30.72 -22.97 2.10
CA LEU A 417 -31.30 -23.60 3.28
C LEU A 417 -32.78 -23.86 3.09
N ASN A 418 -33.54 -22.85 2.63
CA ASN A 418 -34.97 -22.99 2.36
C ASN A 418 -35.25 -24.04 1.26
N GLU A 419 -34.48 -24.03 0.16
CA GLU A 419 -34.56 -25.06 -0.89
C GLU A 419 -34.33 -26.48 -0.33
N ALA A 420 -33.31 -26.65 0.51
CA ALA A 420 -32.98 -27.94 1.11
C ALA A 420 -34.05 -28.43 2.10
N VAL A 421 -34.66 -27.52 2.87
CA VAL A 421 -35.75 -27.84 3.81
C VAL A 421 -37.04 -28.23 3.08
N LEU A 422 -37.34 -27.59 1.94
CA LEU A 422 -38.56 -27.85 1.15
C LEU A 422 -38.48 -29.11 0.28
N SER A 423 -37.27 -29.55 -0.08
CA SER A 423 -37.08 -30.79 -0.84
C SER A 423 -37.59 -32.01 -0.02
N HIS A 424 -38.51 -32.80 -0.58
CA HIS A 424 -39.10 -33.97 0.09
C HIS A 424 -38.01 -35.01 0.39
N GLY A 425 -37.55 -35.05 1.64
CA GLY A 425 -36.47 -35.91 2.10
C GLY A 425 -35.30 -35.11 2.67
N ALA A 426 -35.58 -34.16 3.58
CA ALA A 426 -34.60 -33.31 4.24
C ALA A 426 -33.33 -34.11 4.55
N GLN A 427 -32.25 -33.80 3.83
CA GLN A 427 -30.94 -34.32 4.17
C GLN A 427 -30.52 -33.55 5.42
N ASP A 428 -30.88 -34.06 6.60
CA ASP A 428 -30.60 -33.43 7.91
C ASP A 428 -29.15 -32.93 8.02
N ALA A 429 -28.20 -33.67 7.41
CA ALA A 429 -26.80 -33.27 7.30
C ALA A 429 -26.58 -31.98 6.48
N LYS A 430 -27.23 -31.84 5.32
CA LYS A 430 -27.13 -30.65 4.45
C LYS A 430 -27.78 -29.42 5.10
N VAL A 431 -28.94 -29.60 5.74
CA VAL A 431 -29.63 -28.54 6.49
C VAL A 431 -28.77 -28.07 7.66
N LYS A 432 -28.22 -29.02 8.43
CA LYS A 432 -27.32 -28.72 9.57
C LYS A 432 -26.06 -27.99 9.12
N LEU A 433 -25.45 -28.40 8.01
CA LEU A 433 -24.28 -27.72 7.43
C LEU A 433 -24.62 -26.27 7.06
N LEU A 434 -25.72 -26.05 6.32
CA LEU A 434 -26.13 -24.70 5.92
C LEU A 434 -26.43 -23.79 7.14
N LEU A 435 -27.06 -24.32 8.19
CA LEU A 435 -27.26 -23.61 9.46
C LEU A 435 -25.94 -23.24 10.14
N GLN A 436 -24.95 -24.14 10.13
CA GLN A 436 -23.61 -23.85 10.65
C GLN A 436 -22.94 -22.72 9.85
N LYS A 437 -23.04 -22.74 8.50
CA LYS A 437 -22.49 -21.67 7.66
C LYS A 437 -23.12 -20.31 7.97
N VAL A 438 -24.46 -20.26 8.11
CA VAL A 438 -25.16 -19.01 8.50
C VAL A 438 -24.67 -18.52 9.86
N LYS A 439 -24.58 -19.41 10.86
CA LYS A 439 -24.11 -19.05 12.21
C LYS A 439 -22.69 -18.45 12.19
N LEU A 440 -21.78 -19.06 11.44
CA LEU A 440 -20.40 -18.59 11.32
C LEU A 440 -20.35 -17.20 10.67
N LEU A 441 -21.06 -17.01 9.55
CA LEU A 441 -21.19 -15.71 8.88
C LEU A 441 -21.78 -14.64 9.79
N THR A 442 -22.88 -14.92 10.49
CA THR A 442 -23.47 -13.96 11.44
C THR A 442 -22.49 -13.60 12.56
N SER A 443 -21.74 -14.58 13.06
CA SER A 443 -20.76 -14.35 14.14
C SER A 443 -19.59 -13.47 13.68
N ALA A 444 -19.05 -13.73 12.49
CA ALA A 444 -18.03 -12.87 11.88
C ALA A 444 -18.59 -11.47 11.55
N GLY A 445 -19.85 -11.38 11.08
CA GLY A 445 -20.54 -10.10 10.86
C GLY A 445 -20.66 -9.24 12.12
N ASN A 446 -20.87 -9.85 13.28
CA ASN A 446 -20.87 -9.15 14.56
C ASN A 446 -19.47 -8.58 14.90
N VAL A 447 -18.41 -9.34 14.65
CA VAL A 447 -17.01 -8.86 14.84
C VAL A 447 -16.73 -7.66 13.94
N LEU A 448 -17.12 -7.73 12.66
CA LEU A 448 -16.97 -6.63 11.71
C LEU A 448 -17.76 -5.38 12.13
N THR A 449 -19.00 -5.55 12.60
CA THR A 449 -19.83 -4.44 13.07
C THR A 449 -19.19 -3.74 14.27
N GLN A 450 -18.72 -4.51 15.26
CA GLN A 450 -18.01 -3.97 16.42
C GLN A 450 -16.73 -3.22 16.04
N LYS A 451 -15.96 -3.75 15.07
CA LYS A 451 -14.78 -3.09 14.52
C LYS A 451 -15.12 -1.76 13.84
N GLY A 452 -16.21 -1.74 13.06
CA GLY A 452 -16.75 -0.54 12.43
C GLY A 452 -17.11 0.53 13.46
N ASP A 453 -17.90 0.15 14.48
CA ASP A 453 -18.35 1.04 15.55
C ASP A 453 -17.17 1.62 16.35
N ALA A 454 -16.18 0.79 16.70
CA ALA A 454 -14.98 1.24 17.40
C ALA A 454 -14.16 2.23 16.57
N THR A 455 -14.03 1.98 15.26
CA THR A 455 -13.31 2.87 14.34
C THR A 455 -14.06 4.19 14.15
N GLN A 456 -15.39 4.14 14.05
CA GLN A 456 -16.23 5.31 13.95
C GLN A 456 -16.17 6.17 15.22
N SER A 457 -16.13 5.53 16.40
CA SER A 457 -15.91 6.21 17.68
C SER A 457 -14.58 6.96 17.69
N LYS A 458 -13.48 6.35 17.22
CA LYS A 458 -12.18 7.03 17.06
C LYS A 458 -12.28 8.24 16.14
N CYS A 459 -13.00 8.14 15.02
CA CYS A 459 -13.21 9.25 14.09
C CYS A 459 -13.96 10.42 14.75
N PHE A 460 -15.00 10.15 15.55
CA PHE A 460 -15.70 11.19 16.32
C PHE A 460 -14.84 11.80 17.41
N LYS A 461 -14.00 11.00 18.08
CA LYS A 461 -13.06 11.48 19.08
C LYS A 461 -12.08 12.51 18.50
N LEU A 462 -11.64 12.34 17.25
CA LEU A 462 -10.80 13.34 16.56
C LEU A 462 -11.48 14.70 16.38
N LYS A 463 -12.81 14.74 16.39
CA LYS A 463 -13.61 15.98 16.29
C LYS A 463 -13.95 16.56 17.66
N CYS A 464 -13.44 15.98 18.74
CA CYS A 464 -13.64 16.43 20.11
C CYS A 464 -12.28 16.80 20.72
N PRO A 465 -12.15 17.96 21.40
CA PRO A 465 -10.89 18.32 22.04
C PRO A 465 -10.58 17.36 23.20
N ALA A 466 -9.39 16.75 23.21
CA ALA A 466 -8.98 15.88 24.33
C ALA A 466 -8.91 16.66 25.66
N GLU A 467 -8.43 17.91 25.58
CA GLU A 467 -8.51 18.91 26.64
C GLU A 467 -9.35 20.10 26.17
N LEU A 468 -10.44 20.36 26.86
CA LEU A 468 -11.36 21.43 26.53
C LEU A 468 -10.81 22.79 26.97
N ASN A 469 -10.63 23.71 26.02
CA ASN A 469 -10.47 25.12 26.35
C ASN A 469 -11.82 25.70 26.81
N HIS A 470 -11.97 25.78 28.14
CA HIS A 470 -13.20 26.23 28.80
C HIS A 470 -13.61 27.65 28.41
N GLY A 471 -12.67 28.59 28.39
CA GLY A 471 -12.95 29.99 28.02
C GLY A 471 -13.40 30.13 26.57
N LYS A 472 -12.79 29.37 25.65
CA LYS A 472 -13.22 29.30 24.25
C LYS A 472 -14.64 28.75 24.14
N LEU A 473 -14.95 27.66 24.85
CA LEU A 473 -16.29 27.09 24.85
C LEU A 473 -17.33 28.12 25.34
N GLN A 474 -17.08 28.76 26.50
CA GLN A 474 -17.96 29.78 27.05
C GLN A 474 -18.22 30.93 26.07
N SER A 475 -17.18 31.35 25.32
CA SER A 475 -17.31 32.41 24.32
C SER A 475 -18.22 32.01 23.15
N LEU A 476 -18.12 30.77 22.68
CA LEU A 476 -18.90 30.23 21.56
C LEU A 476 -20.36 29.92 21.94
N THR A 477 -20.62 29.70 23.23
CA THR A 477 -21.94 29.37 23.76
C THR A 477 -22.56 30.48 24.63
N ARG A 478 -22.07 31.73 24.52
CA ARG A 478 -22.53 32.86 25.36
C ARG A 478 -24.01 33.18 25.18
N GLU A 479 -24.53 33.03 23.96
CA GLU A 479 -25.94 33.31 23.63
C GLU A 479 -26.89 32.39 24.41
N ALA A 480 -28.04 32.93 24.85
CA ALA A 480 -29.01 32.19 25.66
C ALA A 480 -29.51 30.89 24.98
N THR A 481 -29.64 30.91 23.64
CA THR A 481 -30.03 29.75 22.82
C THR A 481 -28.97 28.64 22.79
N LYS A 482 -27.72 28.94 23.14
CA LYS A 482 -26.58 28.02 23.12
C LYS A 482 -26.14 27.55 24.51
N GLN A 483 -26.79 28.00 25.58
CA GLN A 483 -26.47 27.57 26.95
C GLN A 483 -26.76 26.09 27.19
N GLN A 484 -27.79 25.54 26.55
CA GLN A 484 -28.04 24.08 26.58
C GLN A 484 -26.89 23.30 25.94
N ILE A 485 -26.30 23.83 24.87
CA ILE A 485 -25.14 23.23 24.19
C ILE A 485 -23.93 23.19 25.12
N TYR A 486 -23.69 24.28 25.87
CA TYR A 486 -22.63 24.33 26.89
C TYR A 486 -22.78 23.22 27.93
N THR A 487 -23.97 23.08 28.52
CA THR A 487 -24.26 22.06 29.54
C THR A 487 -24.06 20.65 29.00
N VAL A 488 -24.54 20.39 27.77
CA VAL A 488 -24.35 19.11 27.10
C VAL A 488 -22.87 18.82 26.90
N ILE A 489 -22.07 19.74 26.35
CA ILE A 489 -20.63 19.53 26.15
C ILE A 489 -19.95 19.24 27.48
N MET A 490 -20.16 20.08 28.50
CA MET A 490 -19.52 19.91 29.82
C MET A 490 -19.85 18.58 30.49
N SER A 491 -21.03 17.98 30.21
CA SER A 491 -21.38 16.66 30.76
C SER A 491 -20.43 15.52 30.31
N PHE A 492 -19.69 15.72 29.21
CA PHE A 492 -18.72 14.77 28.67
C PHE A 492 -17.27 15.03 29.10
N TYR A 493 -17.02 16.09 29.86
CA TYR A 493 -15.69 16.43 30.37
C TYR A 493 -15.62 16.31 31.90
N GLU A 494 -14.45 15.99 32.40
CA GLU A 494 -14.16 15.91 33.83
C GLU A 494 -12.91 16.73 34.16
N GLU A 495 -12.89 17.32 35.35
CA GLU A 495 -11.74 18.10 35.81
C GLU A 495 -10.64 17.12 36.26
N LYS A 496 -9.48 17.19 35.58
CA LYS A 496 -8.28 16.44 35.92
C LYS A 496 -7.14 17.37 36.25
N THR A 497 -6.27 16.89 37.12
CA THR A 497 -5.05 17.59 37.50
C THR A 497 -3.88 16.93 36.77
N VAL A 498 -3.17 17.69 35.93
CA VAL A 498 -2.02 17.21 35.13
C VAL A 498 -0.80 18.04 35.43
N GLU A 499 0.36 17.39 35.45
CA GLU A 499 1.66 18.05 35.60
C GLU A 499 2.17 18.52 34.24
N ARG A 500 2.61 19.77 34.16
CA ARG A 500 3.22 20.37 32.96
C ARG A 500 4.50 21.08 33.33
N GLU A 501 5.52 20.96 32.49
CA GLU A 501 6.69 21.84 32.59
C GLU A 501 6.36 23.23 32.07
N GLN A 502 6.57 24.23 32.91
CA GLN A 502 6.57 25.65 32.56
C GLN A 502 7.87 26.27 33.08
N ASP A 503 8.67 26.86 32.19
CA ASP A 503 9.95 27.50 32.52
C ASP A 503 10.90 26.61 33.34
N GLY A 504 10.99 25.31 33.02
CA GLY A 504 11.86 24.34 33.68
C GLY A 504 11.42 23.93 35.09
N LYS A 505 10.16 24.21 35.48
CA LYS A 505 9.53 23.73 36.71
C LYS A 505 8.26 22.95 36.40
N THR A 506 8.07 21.82 37.09
CA THR A 506 6.83 21.05 37.04
C THR A 506 5.73 21.81 37.79
N VAL A 507 4.71 22.24 37.07
CA VAL A 507 3.53 22.95 37.59
C VAL A 507 2.30 22.07 37.42
N THR A 508 1.51 21.99 38.48
CA THR A 508 0.25 21.24 38.51
C THR A 508 -0.88 22.10 37.95
N VAL A 509 -1.47 21.72 36.83
CA VAL A 509 -2.53 22.48 36.12
C VAL A 509 -3.83 21.68 36.10
N LYS A 510 -4.95 22.36 36.35
CA LYS A 510 -6.30 21.80 36.21
C LYS A 510 -6.76 21.92 34.76
N VAL A 511 -7.14 20.80 34.15
CA VAL A 511 -7.65 20.72 32.78
C VAL A 511 -9.00 20.01 32.76
N PHE A 512 -9.85 20.36 31.78
CA PHE A 512 -11.06 19.61 31.50
C PHE A 512 -10.76 18.55 30.46
N ALA A 513 -10.63 17.30 30.89
CA ALA A 513 -10.31 16.17 30.01
C ALA A 513 -11.59 15.45 29.57
N LEU A 514 -11.60 14.96 28.34
CA LEU A 514 -12.70 14.13 27.83
C LEU A 514 -12.79 12.82 28.64
N LYS A 515 -14.00 12.43 29.04
CA LYS A 515 -14.23 11.14 29.73
C LYS A 515 -13.90 9.96 28.81
N GLN A 516 -13.43 8.86 29.39
CA GLN A 516 -12.98 7.68 28.64
C GLN A 516 -14.15 6.78 28.19
N ASP A 517 -15.19 6.64 29.01
CA ASP A 517 -16.28 5.70 28.78
C ASP A 517 -17.51 6.36 28.14
N ILE A 518 -17.35 6.86 26.90
CA ILE A 518 -18.45 7.50 26.15
C ILE A 518 -18.90 6.59 25.01
N SER A 519 -20.22 6.38 24.89
CA SER A 519 -20.79 5.57 23.81
C SER A 519 -20.51 6.18 22.43
N THR A 520 -20.40 5.34 21.38
CA THR A 520 -20.17 5.82 20.00
C THR A 520 -21.24 6.82 19.55
N LEU A 521 -22.50 6.58 19.93
CA LEU A 521 -23.63 7.46 19.61
C LEU A 521 -23.52 8.83 20.30
N ASP A 522 -23.06 8.86 21.55
CA ASP A 522 -22.90 10.12 22.27
C ASP A 522 -21.64 10.86 21.82
N MET A 523 -20.59 10.14 21.43
CA MET A 523 -19.43 10.69 20.71
C MET A 523 -19.84 11.35 19.39
N GLU A 524 -20.70 10.71 18.60
CA GLU A 524 -21.23 11.29 17.37
C GLU A 524 -21.96 12.61 17.64
N LYS A 525 -22.87 12.61 18.63
CA LYS A 525 -23.61 13.81 19.02
C LYS A 525 -22.64 14.91 19.46
N LEU A 526 -21.67 14.58 20.31
CA LEU A 526 -20.68 15.54 20.80
C LEU A 526 -19.85 16.14 19.65
N ALA A 527 -19.37 15.31 18.72
CA ALA A 527 -18.65 15.75 17.53
C ALA A 527 -19.48 16.71 16.67
N LYS A 528 -20.74 16.36 16.37
CA LYS A 528 -21.66 17.22 15.62
C LYS A 528 -21.91 18.55 16.34
N VAL A 529 -22.00 18.53 17.67
CA VAL A 529 -22.18 19.72 18.48
C VAL A 529 -20.94 20.63 18.40
N PHE A 530 -19.72 20.09 18.51
CA PHE A 530 -18.49 20.88 18.35
C PHE A 530 -18.34 21.49 16.95
N GLU A 531 -18.74 20.74 15.91
CA GLU A 531 -18.76 21.23 14.53
C GLU A 531 -19.78 22.35 14.32
N ALA A 532 -20.99 22.20 14.87
CA ALA A 532 -22.07 23.19 14.80
C ALA A 532 -21.70 24.52 15.47
N ILE A 533 -21.00 24.49 16.62
CA ILE A 533 -20.51 25.71 17.28
C ILE A 533 -19.21 26.26 16.66
N GLY A 534 -18.67 25.59 15.64
CA GLY A 534 -17.47 26.03 14.94
C GLY A 534 -16.20 26.00 15.80
N TYR A 535 -16.12 25.11 16.80
CA TYR A 535 -15.03 25.11 17.78
C TYR A 535 -13.64 25.07 17.15
N PHE A 536 -13.47 24.37 16.03
CA PHE A 536 -12.18 24.22 15.33
C PHE A 536 -11.97 25.20 14.17
N LYS A 537 -12.89 26.15 13.93
CA LYS A 537 -12.74 27.12 12.84
C LYS A 537 -11.71 28.20 13.22
N ALA A 538 -10.66 28.34 12.40
CA ALA A 538 -9.52 29.24 12.63
C ALA A 538 -9.90 30.74 12.74
N ALA A 539 -10.98 31.15 12.07
CA ALA A 539 -11.44 32.55 12.05
C ALA A 539 -11.92 33.05 13.44
N ASP A 540 -12.41 32.15 14.30
CA ASP A 540 -13.00 32.53 15.59
C ASP A 540 -11.98 32.58 16.75
N VAL A 541 -10.78 32.01 16.56
CA VAL A 541 -9.67 32.06 17.53
C VAL A 541 -9.10 33.48 17.66
N ILE A 542 -9.15 34.28 16.59
CA ILE A 542 -8.66 35.66 16.57
C ILE A 542 -9.61 36.59 17.34
N LYS A 543 -10.93 36.35 17.28
CA LYS A 543 -11.90 37.12 18.08
C LYS A 543 -11.76 36.89 19.58
N GLY A 544 -11.49 35.65 20.00
CA GLY A 544 -11.34 35.30 21.42
C GLY A 544 -10.11 35.93 22.11
N LYS A 545 -8.98 36.03 21.39
CA LYS A 545 -7.77 36.71 21.91
C LYS A 545 -7.93 38.22 22.05
N LEU A 546 -8.72 38.86 21.18
CA LEU A 546 -8.99 40.30 21.26
C LEU A 546 -9.96 40.65 22.39
N SER A 547 -10.95 39.80 22.69
CA SER A 547 -11.87 40.05 23.81
C SER A 547 -11.22 39.96 25.19
N GLY A 548 -10.15 39.18 25.35
CA GLY A 548 -9.41 39.07 26.61
C GLY A 548 -8.43 40.21 26.89
N ILE A 549 -8.14 41.06 25.89
CA ILE A 549 -7.27 42.25 26.05
C ILE A 549 -8.11 43.48 26.44
N PHE A 550 -9.42 43.44 26.22
CA PHE A 550 -10.36 44.54 26.51
C PHE A 550 -11.39 44.20 27.60
N SER A 551 -11.16 43.17 28.42
CA SER A 551 -11.99 42.85 29.59
C SER A 551 -11.25 43.13 30.89
#